data_AF-A0A0S9DDI2-F1
#
_entry.id   AF-A0A0S9DDI2-F1
#
_cell.length_a   1.000
_cell.length_b   1.000
_cell.length_c   1.000
_cell.angle_alpha   90.00
_cell.angle_beta   90.00
_cell.angle_gamma   90.00
#
_symmetry.space_group_name_H-M   'P 1'
#
loop_
_entity.id
_entity.type
_entity.pdbx_description
1 polymer ?
#
loop_
_entity_poly.entity_id
_entity_poly.type
_entity_poly.pdbx_seq_one_letter_code
_entity_poly.pdbx_strand_id
1 'polypeptide(L)' 'MTESTTSAPDPAAVDTLSYEQAREELVAVVARLEAGGVSLEESLALWERGEALADRCESWLEGAKVRLAAARDRAEGQ' A
#
# COMPACT_ATOMS: atom_id res chain seq x y z
N MET A 1 -19.50 -9.33 23.50
CA MET A 1 -19.26 -7.89 23.65
C MET A 1 -18.42 -7.47 22.46
N THR A 2 -18.95 -6.53 21.69
CA THR A 2 -18.40 -5.97 20.46
C THR A 2 -17.29 -5.00 20.78
N GLU A 3 -16.08 -5.19 20.25
CA GLU A 3 -15.15 -4.08 20.03
C GLU A 3 -14.51 -4.26 18.65
N SER A 4 -15.24 -3.81 17.64
CA SER A 4 -14.67 -3.37 16.38
C SER A 4 -13.87 -2.10 16.68
N THR A 5 -12.56 -2.24 16.89
CA THR A 5 -11.65 -1.09 16.91
C THR A 5 -11.52 -0.56 15.49
N THR A 6 -12.40 0.38 15.13
CA THR A 6 -12.15 1.28 14.01
C THR A 6 -11.15 2.32 14.52
N SER A 7 -9.87 2.09 14.29
CA SER A 7 -8.90 3.18 14.33
C SER A 7 -8.97 3.88 12.98
N ALA A 8 -8.94 5.21 12.98
CA ALA A 8 -8.80 5.99 11.77
C ALA A 8 -7.58 5.51 10.96
N PRO A 9 -7.56 5.68 9.64
CA PRO A 9 -6.44 5.28 8.81
C PRO A 9 -5.19 6.11 9.14
N ASP A 10 -4.38 5.64 10.09
CA ASP A 10 -3.06 6.21 10.38
C ASP A 10 -2.14 6.01 9.16
N PRO A 11 -1.50 7.06 8.62
CA PRO A 11 -0.53 6.92 7.54
C PRO A 11 0.71 6.13 7.98
N ALA A 12 1.09 6.22 9.26
CA ALA A 12 2.18 5.44 9.85
C ALA A 12 1.90 3.92 9.92
N ALA A 13 0.64 3.49 9.79
CA ALA A 13 0.30 2.07 9.76
C ALA A 13 0.67 1.42 8.41
N VAL A 14 0.78 2.19 7.34
CA VAL A 14 1.04 1.70 5.98
C VAL A 14 2.39 1.01 5.85
N ASP A 15 3.41 1.48 6.58
CA ASP A 15 4.76 0.91 6.58
C ASP A 15 4.83 -0.52 7.12
N THR A 16 3.83 -0.93 7.89
CA THR A 16 3.75 -2.28 8.48
C THR A 16 2.99 -3.27 7.62
N LEU A 17 2.33 -2.80 6.55
CA LEU A 17 1.51 -3.65 5.69
C LEU A 17 2.36 -4.59 4.83
N SER A 18 1.85 -5.81 4.66
CA SER A 18 2.31 -6.70 3.58
C SER A 18 1.90 -6.13 2.21
N TYR A 19 2.57 -6.60 1.15
CA TYR A 19 2.24 -6.18 -0.21
C TYR A 19 0.76 -6.41 -0.58
N GLU A 20 0.21 -7.59 -0.25
CA GLU A 20 -1.18 -7.92 -0.58
C GLU A 20 -2.15 -6.99 0.16
N GLN A 21 -1.92 -6.74 1.45
CA GLN A 21 -2.75 -5.82 2.24
C GLN A 21 -2.68 -4.39 1.71
N ALA A 22 -1.47 -3.90 1.42
CA ALA A 22 -1.28 -2.56 0.87
C ALA A 22 -1.98 -2.42 -0.49
N ARG A 23 -1.90 -3.44 -1.36
CA ARG A 23 -2.57 -3.46 -2.66
C ARG A 23 -4.09 -3.48 -2.52
N GLU A 24 -4.64 -4.35 -1.67
CA GLU A 24 -6.08 -4.42 -1.44
C GLU A 24 -6.65 -3.10 -0.93
N GLU A 25 -5.94 -2.47 0.02
CA GLU A 25 -6.34 -1.18 0.53
C GLU A 25 -6.23 -0.07 -0.53
N LEU A 26 -5.19 -0.07 -1.35
CA LEU A 26 -5.03 0.88 -2.45
C LEU A 26 -6.19 0.77 -3.44
N VAL A 27 -6.59 -0.45 -3.80
CA VAL A 27 -7.75 -0.70 -4.67
C VAL A 27 -9.03 -0.14 -4.04
N ALA A 28 -9.22 -0.32 -2.73
CA ALA A 28 -10.38 0.22 -2.03
C ALA A 28 -10.40 1.76 -2.00
N VAL A 29 -9.24 2.39 -1.78
CA VAL A 29 -9.07 3.85 -1.82
C VAL A 29 -9.41 4.40 -3.21
N VAL A 30 -8.84 3.81 -4.26
CA VAL A 30 -9.11 4.21 -5.65
C VAL A 30 -10.60 4.06 -5.98
N ALA A 31 -11.20 2.92 -5.64
CA ALA A 31 -12.62 2.70 -5.88
C ALA A 31 -13.51 3.74 -5.18
N ARG A 32 -13.14 4.19 -3.97
CA ARG A 32 -13.87 5.23 -3.24
C ARG A 32 -13.70 6.61 -3.85
N LEU A 33 -12.51 6.94 -4.35
CA LEU A 33 -12.26 8.18 -5.09
C LEU A 33 -13.06 8.21 -6.41
N GLU A 34 -13.07 7.10 -7.15
CA GLU A 34 -13.79 6.97 -8.43
C GLU A 34 -15.32 7.00 -8.27
N ALA A 35 -15.85 6.42 -7.19
CA ALA A 35 -17.27 6.49 -6.87
C ALA A 35 -17.76 7.92 -6.64
N GLY A 36 -16.85 8.83 -6.22
CA GLY A 36 -17.19 10.19 -5.86
C GLY A 36 -18.13 10.27 -4.65
N GLY A 37 -18.80 11.40 -4.47
CA GLY A 37 -19.76 11.60 -3.38
C GLY A 37 -19.13 11.84 -2.00
N VAL A 38 -17.81 11.94 -1.92
CA VAL A 38 -17.06 12.36 -0.73
C VAL A 38 -16.72 13.85 -0.81
N SER A 39 -16.52 14.49 0.34
CA SER A 39 -16.09 15.90 0.38
C SER A 39 -14.67 16.10 -0.18
N LEU A 40 -14.30 17.35 -0.46
CA LEU A 40 -12.94 17.68 -0.91
C LEU A 40 -11.89 17.25 0.12
N GLU A 41 -12.14 17.50 1.40
CA GLU A 41 -11.24 17.13 2.49
C GLU A 41 -11.06 15.60 2.59
N GLU A 42 -12.16 14.84 2.48
CA GLU A 42 -12.09 13.39 2.41
C GLU A 42 -11.38 12.88 1.16
N SER A 43 -11.56 13.57 0.01
CA SER A 43 -10.90 13.21 -1.25
C SER A 43 -9.38 13.39 -1.13
N LEU A 44 -8.94 14.47 -0.48
CA LEU A 44 -7.51 14.72 -0.21
C LEU A 44 -6.94 13.66 0.75
N ALA A 45 -7.64 13.35 1.83
CA ALA A 45 -7.19 12.32 2.78
C ALA A 45 -7.11 10.92 2.14
N LEU A 46 -8.06 10.57 1.28
CA LEU A 46 -8.02 9.33 0.49
C LEU A 46 -6.84 9.33 -0.49
N TRP A 47 -6.59 10.44 -1.16
CA TRP A 47 -5.46 10.56 -2.08
C TRP A 47 -4.12 10.40 -1.35
N GLU A 48 -3.89 11.11 -0.24
CA GLU A 48 -2.65 11.01 0.55
C GLU A 48 -2.41 9.57 1.05
N ARG A 49 -3.48 8.89 1.48
CA ARG A 49 -3.39 7.47 1.85
C ARG A 49 -3.07 6.59 0.65
N GLY A 50 -3.67 6.86 -0.50
CA GLY A 50 -3.41 6.15 -1.76
C GLY A 50 -1.94 6.25 -2.18
N GLU A 51 -1.36 7.44 -2.11
CA GLU A 51 0.07 7.67 -2.42
C GLU A 51 0.97 6.88 -1.46
N ALA A 52 0.71 6.93 -0.14
CA ALA A 52 1.49 6.17 0.83
C ALA A 52 1.41 4.64 0.58
N LEU A 53 0.24 4.13 0.19
CA LEU A 53 0.06 2.71 -0.16
C LEU A 53 0.79 2.33 -1.45
N ALA A 54 0.79 3.22 -2.44
CA ALA A 54 1.54 3.04 -3.69
C ALA A 54 3.05 2.97 -3.44
N ASP A 55 3.60 3.91 -2.67
CA ASP A 55 5.02 3.93 -2.27
C ASP A 55 5.42 2.64 -1.53
N ARG A 56 4.54 2.15 -0.65
CA ARG A 56 4.76 0.88 0.05
C ARG A 56 4.79 -0.31 -0.91
N CYS A 57 3.87 -0.35 -1.87
CA CYS A 57 3.84 -1.40 -2.89
C CYS A 57 5.10 -1.37 -3.75
N GLU A 58 5.54 -0.19 -4.18
CA GLU A 58 6.76 -0.02 -4.96
C GLU A 58 7.99 -0.49 -4.18
N SER A 59 8.11 -0.12 -2.90
CA SER A 59 9.20 -0.54 -2.03
C SER A 59 9.31 -2.08 -1.92
N TRP A 60 8.17 -2.76 -1.83
CA TRP A 60 8.12 -4.23 -1.83
C TRP A 60 8.62 -4.82 -3.15
N LEU A 61 8.15 -4.29 -4.28
CA LEU A 61 8.51 -4.76 -5.61
C LEU A 61 9.98 -4.53 -5.91
N GLU A 62 10.52 -3.36 -5.55
CA GLU A 62 11.93 -3.05 -5.74
C GLU A 62 12.82 -3.97 -4.90
N GLY A 63 12.47 -4.17 -3.62
CA GLY A 63 13.17 -5.14 -2.78
C GLY A 63 13.13 -6.57 -3.35
N ALA A 64 12.04 -6.96 -4.02
CA ALA A 64 11.95 -8.26 -4.68
C ALA A 64 12.84 -8.35 -5.93
N LYS A 65 12.89 -7.31 -6.76
CA LYS A 65 13.77 -7.24 -7.93
C LYS A 65 15.24 -7.36 -7.55
N VAL A 66 15.67 -6.63 -6.50
CA VAL A 66 17.05 -6.71 -6.00
C VAL A 66 17.41 -8.13 -5.56
N ARG A 67 16.50 -8.80 -4.82
CA ARG A 67 16.68 -10.20 -4.40
C ARG A 67 16.79 -11.16 -5.57
N LEU A 68 15.98 -10.96 -6.61
CA LEU A 68 16.01 -11.76 -7.84
C LEU A 68 17.31 -11.55 -8.62
N ALA A 69 17.74 -10.30 -8.79
CA ALA A 69 19.02 -9.98 -9.44
C ALA A 69 20.19 -10.65 -8.73
N ALA A 70 20.28 -10.51 -7.40
CA ALA A 70 21.33 -11.15 -6.61
C ALA A 70 21.29 -12.69 -6.68
N ALA A 71 20.11 -13.30 -6.80
CA ALA A 71 19.98 -14.74 -6.98
C ALA A 71 20.47 -15.19 -8.36
N ARG A 72 20.17 -14.41 -9.42
CA ARG A 72 20.65 -14.68 -10.77
C ARG A 72 22.18 -14.60 -10.86
N ASP A 73 22.78 -13.53 -10.33
CA ASP A 73 24.23 -13.33 -10.38
C ASP A 73 24.98 -14.47 -9.66
N ARG A 74 24.43 -14.98 -8.55
CA ARG A 74 24.98 -16.16 -7.85
C ARG A 74 24.88 -17.46 -8.65
N ALA A 75 23.83 -17.61 -9.45
CA ALA A 75 23.62 -18.80 -10.28
C ALA A 75 24.50 -18.80 -11.53
N GLU A 76 24.85 -17.63 -12.07
CA GLU A 76 25.71 -17.47 -13.26
C GLU A 76 27.21 -17.50 -12.92
N GLY A 77 27.59 -17.16 -11.68
CA GLY A 77 28.96 -17.23 -11.18
C GLY A 77 29.39 -18.62 -10.66
N GLN A 78 28.59 -19.66 -10.94
CA GLN A 78 28.79 -21.06 -10.52
C GLN A 78 29.01 -21.93 -11.76
#